data_AF-A0A3D1R281-F1
#
_entry.id   AF-A0A3D1R281-F1
#
_cell.length_a   1.000
_cell.length_b   1.000
_cell.length_c   1.000
_cell.angle_alpha   90.00
_cell.angle_beta   90.00
_cell.angle_gamma   90.00
#
_symmetry.space_group_name_H-M   'P 1'
#
loop_
_entity.id
_entity.type
_entity.pdbx_description
1 polymer ?
#
loop_
_entity_poly.entity_id
_entity_poly.type
_entity_poly.pdbx_seq_one_letter_code
_entity_poly.pdbx_strand_id
1 'polypeptide(L)'
;MKGYVQRLVALLCDSEVRLSRNRHFSTFDNPDGRRALRISRELRSLARDIVAQAEAGNPVRIERVEENGALVRVLVDIAQLKARRTAFLSPEEFEILLSDENVREALERAKAA
;
A
#
# COMPACT_ATOMS: atom_id res chain seq x y z
N MET A 1 5.65 11.86 5.99
CA MET A 1 5.46 12.34 4.57
C MET A 1 4.95 13.80 4.56
N LYS A 2 5.12 14.61 3.48
CA LYS A 2 4.47 15.96 3.39
C LYS A 2 2.94 15.78 3.35
N GLY A 3 2.19 16.55 4.15
CA GLY A 3 0.74 16.38 4.30
C GLY A 3 -0.08 16.46 3.00
N TYR A 4 0.35 17.26 2.01
CA TYR A 4 -0.30 17.31 0.69
C TYR A 4 -0.16 15.99 -0.08
N VAL A 5 1.06 15.44 -0.14
CA VAL A 5 1.35 14.18 -0.84
C VAL A 5 0.55 13.04 -0.19
N GLN A 6 0.51 12.99 1.15
CA GLN A 6 -0.26 11.98 1.89
C GLN A 6 -1.74 11.99 1.52
N ARG A 7 -2.38 13.17 1.56
CA ARG A 7 -3.80 13.30 1.19
C ARG A 7 -4.05 12.90 -0.25
N LEU A 8 -3.16 13.28 -1.16
CA LEU A 8 -3.28 12.91 -2.57
C LEU A 8 -3.10 11.40 -2.79
N VAL A 9 -2.20 10.74 -2.04
CA VAL A 9 -2.06 9.28 -2.05
C VAL A 9 -3.33 8.60 -1.54
N ALA A 10 -3.87 9.05 -0.40
CA ALA A 10 -5.10 8.50 0.15
C ALA A 10 -6.27 8.63 -0.84
N LEU A 11 -6.43 9.83 -1.43
CA LEU A 11 -7.46 10.10 -2.44
C LEU A 11 -7.29 9.25 -3.71
N LEU A 12 -6.06 8.90 -4.07
CA LEU A 12 -5.79 7.99 -5.18
C LEU A 12 -6.13 6.54 -4.79
N CYS A 13 -5.77 6.10 -3.59
CA CYS A 13 -6.05 4.74 -3.15
C CYS A 13 -7.55 4.47 -2.94
N ASP A 14 -8.35 5.51 -2.67
CA ASP A 14 -9.80 5.42 -2.56
C ASP A 14 -10.46 4.97 -3.88
N SER A 15 -11.24 3.89 -3.79
CA SER A 15 -11.94 3.31 -4.94
C SER A 15 -13.15 4.14 -5.40
N GLU A 16 -13.73 4.95 -4.51
CA GLU A 16 -14.87 5.81 -4.82
C GLU A 16 -14.44 7.09 -5.55
N VAL A 17 -13.19 7.51 -5.33
CA VAL A 17 -12.66 8.74 -5.91
C VAL A 17 -11.95 8.48 -7.24
N ARG A 18 -12.59 8.90 -8.33
CA ARG A 18 -12.01 8.82 -9.69
C ARG A 18 -11.08 9.98 -10.01
N LEU A 19 -9.91 10.02 -9.36
CA LEU A 19 -8.81 10.86 -9.80
C LEU A 19 -8.11 10.24 -11.03
N SER A 20 -8.37 10.80 -12.21
CA SER A 20 -7.65 10.42 -13.44
C SER A 20 -6.51 11.38 -13.74
N ARG A 21 -5.32 10.83 -14.02
CA ARG A 21 -4.15 11.61 -14.47
C ARG A 21 -4.47 12.49 -15.67
N ASN A 22 -5.22 11.96 -16.64
CA ASN A 22 -5.55 12.69 -17.88
C ASN A 22 -6.56 13.82 -17.62
N ARG A 23 -7.41 13.68 -16.59
CA ARG A 23 -8.39 14.72 -16.19
C ARG A 23 -7.78 15.80 -15.30
N HIS A 24 -6.75 15.45 -14.52
CA HIS A 24 -6.13 16.34 -13.54
C HIS A 24 -4.63 16.54 -13.84
N PHE A 25 -4.31 16.90 -15.09
CA PHE A 25 -2.92 17.05 -15.55
C PHE A 25 -2.09 17.97 -14.63
N SER A 26 -2.60 19.16 -14.29
CA SER A 26 -1.90 20.14 -13.44
C SER A 26 -1.59 19.61 -12.03
N THR A 27 -2.45 18.74 -11.48
CA THR A 27 -2.21 18.08 -10.19
C THR A 27 -1.00 17.14 -10.24
N PHE A 28 -0.74 16.54 -11.40
CA PHE A 28 0.33 15.56 -11.59
C PHE A 28 1.54 16.07 -12.37
N ASP A 29 1.49 17.29 -12.91
CA ASP A 29 2.60 17.95 -13.58
C ASP A 29 3.53 18.69 -12.60
N ASN A 30 3.69 18.14 -11.41
CA ASN A 30 4.61 18.63 -10.39
C ASN A 30 5.23 17.45 -9.62
N PRO A 31 6.38 17.66 -8.93
CA PRO A 31 7.09 16.58 -8.23
C PRO A 31 6.22 15.86 -7.18
N ASP A 32 5.40 16.60 -6.43
CA ASP A 32 4.56 16.05 -5.37
C ASP A 32 3.44 15.16 -5.92
N GLY A 33 2.80 15.57 -7.02
CA GLY A 33 1.79 14.79 -7.72
C GLY A 33 2.36 13.52 -8.36
N ARG A 34 3.54 13.62 -9.00
CA ARG A 34 4.24 12.43 -9.53
C ARG A 34 4.62 11.46 -8.41
N ARG A 35 5.08 11.98 -7.28
CA ARG A 35 5.39 11.18 -6.09
C ARG A 35 4.15 10.48 -5.55
N ALA A 36 3.02 11.19 -5.41
CA ALA A 36 1.77 10.58 -4.95
C ALA A 36 1.27 9.47 -5.88
N LEU A 37 1.38 9.67 -7.20
CA LEU A 37 1.06 8.62 -8.19
C LEU A 37 1.94 7.39 -8.04
N ARG A 38 3.24 7.58 -7.80
CA ARG A 38 4.15 6.46 -7.59
C ARG A 38 3.77 5.67 -6.33
N ILE A 39 3.62 6.36 -5.20
CA ILE A 39 3.29 5.73 -3.91
C ILE A 39 1.94 5.00 -4.02
N SER A 40 0.90 5.65 -4.55
CA SER A 40 -0.42 5.00 -4.71
C SER A 40 -0.39 3.77 -5.62
N ARG A 41 0.45 3.74 -6.65
CA ARG A 41 0.63 2.53 -7.48
C ARG A 41 1.33 1.42 -6.73
N GLU A 42 2.37 1.76 -5.97
CA GLU A 42 3.10 0.81 -5.13
C GLU A 42 2.18 0.21 -4.06
N LEU A 43 1.39 1.04 -3.36
CA LEU A 43 0.40 0.62 -2.37
C LEU A 43 -0.70 -0.26 -2.97
N ARG A 44 -1.32 0.14 -4.08
CA ARG A 44 -2.35 -0.70 -4.76
C ARG A 44 -1.78 -2.01 -5.28
N SER A 45 -0.51 -2.03 -5.69
CA SER A 45 0.14 -3.30 -6.06
C SER A 45 0.36 -4.18 -4.85
N LEU A 46 0.82 -3.62 -3.73
CA LEU A 46 1.03 -4.36 -2.49
C LEU A 46 -0.31 -4.89 -1.93
N ALA A 47 -1.37 -4.07 -1.93
CA ALA A 47 -2.71 -4.48 -1.52
C ALA A 47 -3.21 -5.70 -2.30
N ARG A 48 -3.06 -5.67 -3.64
CA ARG A 48 -3.41 -6.82 -4.50
C ARG A 48 -2.62 -8.07 -4.15
N ASP A 49 -1.31 -7.94 -3.91
CA ASP A 49 -0.50 -9.10 -3.53
C ASP A 49 -0.92 -9.66 -2.17
N ILE A 50 -1.18 -8.81 -1.17
CA ILE A 50 -1.66 -9.22 0.16
C ILE A 50 -2.97 -10.00 0.05
N VAL A 51 -3.96 -9.42 -0.65
CA VAL A 51 -5.28 -10.05 -0.81
C VAL A 51 -5.15 -11.38 -1.54
N ALA A 52 -4.45 -11.41 -2.68
CA ALA A 52 -4.29 -12.63 -3.47
C ALA A 52 -3.58 -13.75 -2.70
N GLN A 53 -2.55 -13.42 -1.89
CA GLN A 53 -1.86 -14.43 -1.09
C GLN A 53 -2.71 -14.91 0.09
N ALA A 54 -3.44 -14.02 0.77
CA ALA A 54 -4.35 -14.41 1.84
C ALA A 54 -5.49 -15.30 1.33
N GLU A 55 -6.05 -15.00 0.15
CA GLU A 55 -7.06 -15.85 -0.51
C GLU A 55 -6.50 -17.24 -0.89
N ALA A 56 -5.21 -17.31 -1.25
CA ALA A 56 -4.53 -18.56 -1.51
C ALA A 56 -4.11 -19.33 -0.24
N GLY A 57 -4.39 -18.79 0.96
CA GLY A 57 -3.98 -19.39 2.24
C GLY A 57 -2.49 -19.26 2.54
N ASN A 58 -1.77 -18.38 1.84
CA ASN A 58 -0.36 -18.13 2.09
C ASN A 58 -0.18 -17.07 3.19
N PRO A 59 0.88 -17.19 4.01
CA PRO A 59 1.10 -16.26 5.11
C PRO A 59 1.48 -14.87 4.60
N VAL A 60 0.83 -13.86 5.17
CA VAL A 60 1.21 -12.45 5.03
C VAL A 60 1.67 -11.96 6.40
N ARG A 61 2.89 -11.42 6.47
CA ARG A 61 3.50 -10.97 7.72
C ARG A 61 3.76 -9.47 7.69
N ILE A 62 3.51 -8.81 8.81
CA ILE A 62 3.80 -7.39 8.99
C ILE A 62 4.71 -7.26 10.20
N GLU A 63 5.85 -6.62 9.99
CA GLU A 63 6.84 -6.32 11.01
C GLU A 63 6.97 -4.81 11.12
N ARG A 64 6.86 -4.26 12.33
CA ARG A 64 7.21 -2.85 12.58
C ARG A 64 8.69 -2.78 12.90
N VAL A 65 9.43 -1.97 12.15
CA VAL A 65 10.89 -1.81 12.28
C VAL A 65 11.19 -0.34 12.61
N GLU A 66 11.91 -0.11 13.70
CA GLU A 66 12.35 1.24 14.06
C GLU A 66 13.67 1.57 13.36
N GLU A 67 13.59 2.23 12.22
CA GLU A 67 14.76 2.77 11.52
C GLU A 67 14.42 4.19 11.03
N ASN A 68 15.18 5.20 11.49
CA ASN A 68 15.09 6.61 11.07
C ASN A 68 13.66 7.20 10.93
N GLY A 69 12.79 7.02 11.93
CA GLY A 69 11.45 7.64 11.95
C GLY A 69 10.26 6.69 11.83
N ALA A 70 10.47 5.41 12.17
CA ALA A 70 9.52 4.29 12.11
C ALA A 70 9.17 3.86 10.68
N LEU A 71 9.54 2.63 10.32
CA LEU A 71 9.20 2.00 9.05
C LEU A 71 8.35 0.75 9.31
N VAL A 72 7.30 0.56 8.54
CA VAL A 72 6.51 -0.67 8.55
C VAL A 72 6.99 -1.55 7.42
N ARG A 73 7.54 -2.71 7.77
CA ARG A 73 7.98 -3.72 6.82
C ARG A 73 6.85 -4.71 6.58
N VAL A 74 6.37 -4.77 5.35
CA VAL A 74 5.36 -5.74 4.91
C VAL A 74 6.05 -6.86 4.13
N LEU A 75 5.85 -8.09 4.59
CA LEU A 75 6.39 -9.31 4.00
C LEU A 75 5.24 -10.14 3.43
N VAL A 76 5.29 -10.38 2.12
CA VAL A 76 4.30 -11.19 1.42
C VAL A 76 5.03 -12.36 0.77
N ASP A 77 4.71 -13.58 1.22
CA ASP A 77 5.23 -14.81 0.60
C ASP A 77 4.39 -15.17 -0.62
N ILE A 78 5.03 -15.19 -1.79
CA ILE A 78 4.40 -15.49 -3.08
C ILE A 78 4.78 -16.93 -3.44
N ALA A 79 3.96 -17.89 -2.99
CA ALA A 79 4.25 -19.31 -3.10
C ALA A 79 4.46 -19.77 -4.55
N GLN A 80 3.66 -19.25 -5.49
CA GLN A 80 3.71 -19.56 -6.93
C GLN A 80 5.10 -19.29 -7.53
N LEU A 81 5.77 -18.25 -7.05
CA LEU A 81 7.09 -17.82 -7.56
C LEU A 81 8.23 -18.26 -6.64
N LYS A 82 7.94 -18.96 -5.53
CA LYS A 82 8.91 -19.23 -4.45
C LYS A 82 9.70 -17.97 -4.05
N ALA A 83 9.02 -16.83 -4.05
CA ALA A 83 9.63 -15.52 -3.84
C ALA A 83 8.96 -14.81 -2.66
N ARG A 84 9.69 -13.89 -2.04
CA ARG A 84 9.20 -13.03 -0.96
C ARG A 84 9.24 -11.58 -1.40
N ARG A 85 8.10 -10.91 -1.41
CA ARG A 85 8.04 -9.46 -1.57
C ARG A 85 8.26 -8.81 -0.21
N THR A 86 9.23 -7.89 -0.13
CA THR A 86 9.43 -7.02 1.02
C THR A 86 9.12 -5.60 0.59
N ALA A 87 8.23 -4.92 1.31
CA ALA A 87 7.94 -3.50 1.14
C ALA A 87 8.23 -2.75 2.44
N PHE A 88 8.86 -1.59 2.33
CA PHE A 88 9.08 -0.67 3.43
C PHE A 88 8.15 0.52 3.25
N LEU A 89 7.27 0.74 4.21
CA LEU A 89 6.29 1.81 4.20
C LEU A 89 6.57 2.75 5.35
N SER A 90 6.32 4.04 5.15
CA SER A 90 6.18 4.95 6.28
C SER A 90 4.92 4.59 7.11
N PRO A 91 4.81 5.06 8.35
CA PRO A 91 3.61 4.80 9.17
C PRO A 91 2.36 5.33 8.47
N GLU A 92 2.45 6.50 7.84
CA GLU A 92 1.33 7.11 7.12
C GLU A 92 0.94 6.33 5.85
N GLU A 93 1.91 5.77 5.12
CA GLU A 93 1.64 4.91 3.97
C GLU A 93 0.97 3.60 4.39
N PHE A 94 1.38 3.06 5.55
CA PHE A 94 0.77 1.88 6.13
C PHE A 94 -0.67 2.14 6.59
N GLU A 95 -0.96 3.28 7.20
CA GLU A 95 -2.35 3.66 7.55
C GLU A 95 -3.25 3.78 6.30
N ILE A 96 -2.72 4.33 5.20
CA ILE A 96 -3.45 4.35 3.92
C ILE A 96 -3.66 2.94 3.36
N LEU A 97 -2.69 2.03 3.53
CA LEU A 97 -2.86 0.64 3.12
C LEU A 97 -3.98 -0.05 3.93
N LEU A 98 -4.06 0.23 5.24
CA LEU A 98 -5.08 -0.34 6.13
C LEU A 98 -6.48 0.30 5.97
N SER A 99 -6.61 1.40 5.24
CA SER A 99 -7.93 1.95 4.93
C SER A 99 -8.69 1.09 3.91
N ASP A 100 -7.99 0.25 3.14
CA ASP A 100 -8.61 -0.77 2.28
C ASP A 100 -9.16 -1.92 3.13
N GLU A 101 -10.47 -2.11 3.10
CA GLU A 101 -11.17 -3.14 3.87
C GLU A 101 -10.71 -4.56 3.50
N ASN A 102 -10.45 -4.82 2.21
CA ASN A 102 -10.01 -6.15 1.75
C ASN A 102 -8.64 -6.48 2.32
N VAL A 103 -7.75 -5.49 2.40
CA VAL A 103 -6.41 -5.67 2.99
C VAL A 103 -6.54 -5.94 4.49
N ARG A 104 -7.40 -5.20 5.20
CA ARG A 104 -7.63 -5.42 6.63
C ARG A 104 -8.13 -6.83 6.91
N GLU A 105 -9.13 -7.28 6.16
CA GLU A 105 -9.64 -8.65 6.28
C GLU A 105 -8.59 -9.71 5.96
N ALA A 106 -7.81 -9.51 4.88
CA ALA A 106 -6.74 -10.42 4.50
C ALA A 106 -5.70 -10.58 5.62
N LEU A 107 -5.34 -9.48 6.28
CA LEU A 107 -4.39 -9.49 7.39
C LEU A 107 -4.96 -10.12 8.66
N GLU A 108 -6.24 -9.90 8.98
CA GLU A 108 -6.89 -10.56 10.12
C GLU A 108 -6.98 -12.08 9.91
N ARG A 109 -7.31 -12.53 8.69
CA ARG A 109 -7.27 -13.96 8.33
C ARG A 109 -5.86 -14.54 8.47
N ALA A 110 -4.84 -13.80 8.04
CA ALA A 110 -3.45 -14.23 8.13
C ALA A 110 -2.90 -14.24 9.57
N LYS A 111 -3.46 -13.47 10.51
CA LYS A 111 -3.14 -13.53 11.94
C LYS A 111 -3.80 -14.72 12.65
N ALA A 112 -4.94 -15.18 12.15
CA ALA A 112 -5.73 -16.24 12.75
C ALA A 112 -5.29 -17.67 12.31
N ALA A 113 -4.39 -17.77 11.32
CA ALA A 113 -3.82 -19.01 10.80
C ALA A 113 -2.40 -19.26 11.34
#